data_AF-A0A1I6HQP7-F1
#
_entry.id   AF-A0A1I6HQP7-F1
#
_cell.length_a   1.000
_cell.length_b   1.000
_cell.length_c   1.000
_cell.angle_alpha   90.00
_cell.angle_beta   90.00
_cell.angle_gamma   90.00
#
_symmetry.space_group_name_H-M   'P 1'
#
loop_
_entity.id
_entity.type
_entity.pdbx_description
1 polymer ?
#
loop_
_entity_poly.entity_id
_entity_poly.type
_entity_poly.pdbx_seq_one_letter_code
_entity_poly.pdbx_strand_id
1 'polypeptide(L)'
;MNTVDDIWTGTSASNPAAHDSAAAQAGSLILSQTFESIEPLDAQFGVDVKKSVPDALTEELFGQPAPSPADLAAANGDADKVPPLGTYAVLDAAVVTNLPELLETSGLEHLCLFIGEAQEELSHVAPWIVRLETGNALTRHLFTKGNAPWQLWDKRPGMFLRARASCSEMRKHFRKILKVQNDNGKWFYFRFWEGTALLTVAEAAAQKDQARLYRPGMIAYARQSSPDGDVLVKSWLGDPRCAPTP
;
A
#
# COMPACT_ATOMS: atom_id res chain seq x y z
N MET A 1 -17.03 -29.85 7.49
CA MET A 1 -16.63 -29.84 6.07
C MET A 1 -16.81 -28.41 5.59
N ASN A 2 -15.74 -27.61 5.68
CA ASN A 2 -15.75 -26.21 5.25
C ASN A 2 -14.98 -26.12 3.94
N THR A 3 -15.68 -25.79 2.87
CA THR A 3 -15.10 -25.45 1.56
C THR A 3 -14.40 -24.10 1.71
N VAL A 4 -13.08 -24.13 1.76
CA VAL A 4 -12.26 -22.93 1.57
C VAL A 4 -12.08 -22.82 0.06
N ASP A 5 -12.85 -21.93 -0.58
CA ASP A 5 -12.67 -21.63 -1.99
C ASP A 5 -11.32 -20.94 -2.16
N ASP A 6 -10.36 -21.70 -2.70
CA ASP A 6 -8.99 -21.29 -2.93
C ASP A 6 -8.95 -20.32 -4.13
N ILE A 7 -8.68 -19.07 -3.82
CA ILE A 7 -8.62 -17.93 -4.75
C ILE A 7 -7.46 -17.99 -5.76
N TRP A 8 -6.61 -19.02 -5.66
CA TRP A 8 -5.36 -19.14 -6.43
C TRP A 8 -5.40 -20.21 -7.52
N THR A 9 -6.30 -21.19 -7.44
CA THR A 9 -6.34 -22.34 -8.37
C THR A 9 -7.08 -22.04 -9.68
N GLY A 10 -6.83 -20.86 -10.25
CA GLY A 10 -7.39 -20.45 -11.53
C GLY A 10 -6.87 -21.33 -12.66
N THR A 11 -7.56 -22.42 -12.96
CA THR A 11 -7.31 -23.28 -14.13
C THR A 11 -7.41 -22.45 -15.41
N SER A 12 -6.28 -22.26 -16.08
CA SER A 12 -6.19 -22.10 -17.55
C SER A 12 -4.78 -22.46 -17.99
N ALA A 13 -4.54 -23.75 -18.21
CA ALA A 13 -3.33 -24.22 -18.87
C ALA A 13 -3.43 -23.97 -20.38
N SER A 14 -2.56 -23.12 -20.94
CA SER A 14 -1.70 -23.43 -22.11
C SER A 14 -0.96 -22.20 -22.67
N ASN A 15 0.38 -22.25 -22.56
CA ASN A 15 1.51 -21.70 -23.34
C ASN A 15 1.48 -20.29 -24.02
N PRO A 16 2.66 -19.61 -24.12
CA PRO A 16 2.75 -18.17 -24.34
C PRO A 16 2.89 -17.81 -25.83
N ALA A 17 2.03 -16.91 -26.30
CA ALA A 17 2.30 -16.03 -27.42
C ALA A 17 1.40 -14.80 -27.28
N ALA A 18 1.99 -13.64 -27.53
CA ALA A 18 1.40 -12.31 -27.39
C ALA A 18 -0.11 -12.23 -27.70
N HIS A 19 -0.92 -11.79 -26.73
CA HIS A 19 -2.25 -11.23 -26.99
C HIS A 19 -2.69 -10.25 -25.89
N ASP A 20 -2.95 -9.02 -26.36
CA ASP A 20 -3.99 -8.07 -25.92
C ASP A 20 -4.19 -7.78 -24.43
N SER A 21 -3.59 -6.68 -23.99
CA SER A 21 -3.94 -5.95 -22.76
C SER A 21 -5.31 -5.23 -22.82
N ALA A 22 -6.24 -5.66 -23.68
CA ALA A 22 -7.47 -4.92 -23.98
C ALA A 22 -8.76 -5.58 -23.48
N ALA A 23 -8.72 -6.80 -22.92
CA ALA A 23 -9.93 -7.55 -22.55
C ALA A 23 -10.26 -7.59 -21.04
N ALA A 24 -9.46 -6.98 -20.16
CA ALA A 24 -9.69 -7.01 -18.70
C ALA A 24 -10.41 -5.77 -18.12
N GLN A 25 -10.82 -4.80 -18.95
CA GLN A 25 -11.35 -3.52 -18.48
C GLN A 25 -12.88 -3.49 -18.24
N ALA A 26 -13.62 -4.52 -18.65
CA ALA A 26 -15.06 -4.59 -18.44
C ALA A 26 -15.40 -5.44 -17.19
N GLY A 27 -15.15 -4.90 -15.99
CA GLY A 27 -15.61 -5.54 -14.74
C GLY A 27 -14.71 -5.40 -13.52
N SER A 28 -13.56 -4.74 -13.59
CA SER A 28 -12.75 -4.45 -12.40
C SER A 28 -13.43 -3.40 -11.52
N LEU A 29 -13.53 -3.65 -10.22
CA LEU A 29 -13.93 -2.65 -9.22
C LEU A 29 -12.76 -1.76 -8.79
N ILE A 30 -11.53 -2.10 -9.19
CA ILE A 30 -10.35 -1.31 -8.86
C ILE A 30 -10.28 -0.11 -9.79
N LEU A 31 -10.25 1.07 -9.19
CA LEU A 31 -9.97 2.32 -9.87
C LEU A 31 -8.51 2.70 -9.61
N SER A 32 -7.88 3.30 -10.62
CA SER A 32 -6.51 3.78 -10.52
C SER A 32 -6.32 5.15 -11.15
N GLN A 33 -5.41 5.94 -10.60
CA GLN A 33 -4.99 7.24 -11.11
C GLN A 33 -3.48 7.32 -11.03
N THR A 34 -2.83 7.72 -12.13
CA THR A 34 -1.38 7.93 -12.17
C THR A 34 -1.05 9.39 -11.94
N PHE A 35 -0.09 9.64 -11.05
CA PHE A 35 0.52 10.93 -10.81
C PHE A 35 1.85 10.97 -11.55
N GLU A 36 1.88 11.72 -12.65
CA GLU A 36 3.08 11.91 -13.46
C GLU A 36 4.04 12.90 -12.78
N SER A 37 5.35 12.66 -12.93
CA SER A 37 6.40 13.60 -12.56
C SER A 37 6.36 14.12 -11.11
N ILE A 38 6.46 13.22 -10.13
CA ILE A 38 6.62 13.62 -8.72
C ILE A 38 8.07 14.02 -8.47
N GLU A 39 8.31 15.31 -8.26
CA GLU A 39 9.60 15.81 -7.83
C GLU A 39 9.82 15.47 -6.34
N PRO A 40 10.78 14.60 -6.00
CA PRO A 40 11.08 14.30 -4.60
C PRO A 40 11.73 15.50 -3.91
N LEU A 41 11.69 15.48 -2.58
CA LEU A 41 12.37 16.47 -1.77
C LEU A 41 13.88 16.34 -1.95
N ASP A 42 14.59 17.47 -1.91
CA ASP A 42 16.04 17.51 -1.75
C ASP A 42 16.41 17.49 -0.25
N ALA A 43 17.67 17.77 0.06
CA ALA A 43 18.14 17.83 1.45
C ALA A 43 17.54 19.00 2.27
N GLN A 44 16.83 19.94 1.64
CA GLN A 44 16.18 21.11 2.26
C GLN A 44 17.13 21.93 3.14
N PHE A 45 18.33 22.23 2.63
CA PHE A 45 19.32 23.05 3.32
C PHE A 45 18.84 24.50 3.44
N GLY A 46 18.94 25.08 4.64
CA GLY A 46 18.54 26.47 4.88
C GLY A 46 17.03 26.72 4.89
N VAL A 47 16.20 25.67 4.89
CA VAL A 47 14.74 25.78 4.98
C VAL A 47 14.31 25.83 6.46
N ASP A 48 13.64 26.90 6.86
CA ASP A 48 13.15 27.11 8.24
C ASP A 48 12.13 26.06 8.68
N VAL A 49 11.16 25.75 7.82
CA VAL A 49 10.15 24.72 8.05
C VAL A 49 10.29 23.63 7.00
N LYS A 50 10.90 22.51 7.38
CA LYS A 50 11.12 21.38 6.48
C LYS A 50 9.80 20.70 6.09
N LYS A 51 9.60 20.50 4.80
CA LYS A 51 8.50 19.73 4.23
C LYS A 51 8.68 18.26 4.54
N SER A 52 7.56 17.57 4.79
CA SER A 52 7.55 16.12 5.05
C SER A 52 7.29 15.31 3.79
N VAL A 53 6.61 15.89 2.82
CA VAL A 53 6.33 15.31 1.49
C VAL A 53 6.39 16.42 0.44
N PRO A 54 6.51 16.09 -0.86
CA PRO A 54 6.36 17.05 -1.94
C PRO A 54 4.98 17.72 -1.89
N ASP A 55 4.90 18.99 -2.30
CA ASP A 55 3.66 19.78 -2.21
C ASP A 55 2.50 19.09 -2.95
N ALA A 56 2.79 18.51 -4.12
CA ALA A 56 1.82 17.77 -4.93
C ALA A 56 1.19 16.56 -4.21
N LEU A 57 1.86 16.02 -3.17
CA LEU A 57 1.39 14.86 -2.41
C LEU A 57 0.84 15.23 -1.03
N THR A 58 0.91 16.50 -0.62
CA THR A 58 0.52 16.91 0.75
C THR A 58 -0.96 16.64 1.00
N GLU A 59 -1.84 17.13 0.14
CA GLU A 59 -3.28 16.91 0.28
C GLU A 59 -3.66 15.43 0.06
N GLU A 60 -3.01 14.76 -0.88
CA GLU A 60 -3.28 13.35 -1.18
C GLU A 60 -2.93 12.43 -0.01
N LEU A 61 -1.76 12.63 0.59
CA LEU A 61 -1.27 11.80 1.68
C LEU A 61 -1.68 12.29 3.05
N PHE A 62 -2.06 13.54 3.27
CA PHE A 62 -2.37 14.04 4.63
C PHE A 62 -3.69 14.82 4.74
N GLY A 63 -4.37 15.11 3.64
CA GLY A 63 -5.68 15.76 3.67
C GLY A 63 -6.72 14.99 4.47
N GLN A 64 -7.75 15.67 4.96
CA GLN A 64 -8.84 15.07 5.72
C GLN A 64 -10.17 15.29 4.99
N PRO A 65 -10.45 14.52 3.92
CA PRO A 65 -11.72 14.63 3.22
C PRO A 65 -12.87 14.18 4.13
N ALA A 66 -14.07 14.70 3.83
CA ALA A 66 -15.29 14.29 4.51
C ALA A 66 -15.49 12.76 4.43
N PRO A 67 -16.05 12.14 5.49
CA PRO A 67 -16.40 10.71 5.47
C PRO A 67 -17.25 10.33 4.26
N SER A 68 -16.88 9.23 3.60
CA SER A 68 -17.71 8.65 2.55
C SER A 68 -18.98 8.02 3.16
N PRO A 69 -20.03 7.75 2.36
CA PRO A 69 -21.19 6.99 2.83
C PRO A 69 -20.83 5.62 3.43
N ALA A 70 -19.76 4.98 2.92
CA ALA A 70 -19.26 3.71 3.47
C ALA A 70 -18.61 3.90 4.84
N ASP A 71 -17.86 4.99 5.05
CA ASP A 71 -17.28 5.34 6.34
C ASP A 71 -18.37 5.62 7.38
N LEU A 72 -19.39 6.39 7.00
CA LEU A 72 -20.55 6.66 7.85
C LEU A 72 -21.28 5.38 8.20
N ALA A 73 -21.53 4.49 7.23
CA ALA A 73 -22.16 3.20 7.49
C ALA A 73 -21.36 2.34 8.48
N ALA A 74 -20.02 2.32 8.36
CA ALA A 74 -19.15 1.63 9.31
C ALA A 74 -19.20 2.24 10.72
N ALA A 75 -19.50 3.54 10.82
CA ALA A 75 -19.69 4.27 12.07
C ALA A 75 -21.17 4.35 12.53
N ASN A 76 -22.06 3.51 11.99
CA ASN A 76 -23.50 3.50 12.28
C ASN A 76 -24.22 4.84 12.02
N GLY A 77 -23.78 5.58 11.00
CA GLY A 77 -24.33 6.87 10.59
C GLY A 77 -23.83 8.07 11.40
N ASP A 78 -22.94 7.85 12.37
CA ASP A 78 -22.43 8.90 13.25
C ASP A 78 -21.08 9.44 12.74
N ALA A 79 -21.09 10.65 12.20
CA ALA A 79 -19.90 11.29 11.62
C ALA A 79 -18.80 11.53 12.67
N ASP A 80 -19.16 11.79 13.93
CA ASP A 80 -18.19 12.04 15.01
C ASP A 80 -17.47 10.76 15.45
N LYS A 81 -18.03 9.59 15.12
CA LYS A 81 -17.40 8.29 15.35
C LYS A 81 -16.54 7.82 14.18
N VAL A 82 -16.51 8.53 13.06
CA VAL A 82 -15.64 8.18 11.93
C VAL A 82 -14.19 8.57 12.27
N PRO A 83 -13.25 7.61 12.34
CA PRO A 83 -11.86 7.94 12.64
C PRO A 83 -11.25 8.84 11.56
N PRO A 84 -10.28 9.70 11.91
CA PRO A 84 -9.55 10.50 10.92
C PRO A 84 -8.85 9.60 9.89
N LEU A 85 -8.68 10.11 8.67
CA LEU A 85 -7.99 9.36 7.62
C LEU A 85 -6.49 9.34 7.91
N GLY A 86 -5.98 8.17 8.28
CA GLY A 86 -4.58 7.95 8.59
C GLY A 86 -3.73 7.69 7.35
N THR A 87 -2.44 7.94 7.49
CA THR A 87 -1.43 7.75 6.45
C THR A 87 -0.44 6.73 6.94
N TYR A 88 -0.17 5.72 6.13
CA TYR A 88 0.71 4.62 6.49
C TYR A 88 1.71 4.34 5.36
N ALA A 89 2.79 3.68 5.71
CA ALA A 89 3.65 3.01 4.75
C ALA A 89 3.85 1.56 5.15
N VAL A 90 3.95 0.68 4.15
CA VAL A 90 4.53 -0.65 4.33
C VAL A 90 5.94 -0.58 3.79
N LEU A 91 6.93 -0.74 4.67
CA LEU A 91 8.35 -0.59 4.41
C LEU A 91 9.06 -1.93 4.54
N ASP A 92 10.00 -2.22 3.65
CA ASP A 92 10.75 -3.46 3.62
C ASP A 92 12.11 -3.32 4.30
N ALA A 93 12.33 -4.06 5.39
CA ALA A 93 13.61 -4.07 6.11
C ALA A 93 14.75 -4.72 5.28
N ALA A 94 14.43 -5.55 4.29
CA ALA A 94 15.45 -6.07 3.36
C ALA A 94 15.98 -4.98 2.41
N VAL A 95 15.24 -3.88 2.23
CA VAL A 95 15.63 -2.73 1.39
C VAL A 95 16.22 -1.60 2.24
N VAL A 96 15.62 -1.34 3.41
CA VAL A 96 16.04 -0.26 4.31
C VAL A 96 16.91 -0.83 5.42
N THR A 97 18.21 -0.56 5.34
CA THR A 97 19.18 -0.92 6.39
C THR A 97 18.75 -0.37 7.75
N ASN A 98 18.76 -1.23 8.77
CA ASN A 98 18.40 -0.91 10.15
C ASN A 98 16.99 -0.28 10.28
N LEU A 99 16.03 -0.76 9.46
CA LEU A 99 14.66 -0.26 9.51
C LEU A 99 14.02 -0.38 10.91
N PRO A 100 14.15 -1.49 11.67
CA PRO A 100 13.57 -1.58 13.01
C PRO A 100 14.08 -0.46 13.93
N GLU A 101 15.38 -0.20 13.94
CA GLU A 101 16.00 0.84 14.78
C GLU A 101 15.58 2.25 14.34
N LEU A 102 15.44 2.49 13.02
CA LEU A 102 14.92 3.74 12.48
C LEU A 102 13.47 3.97 12.90
N LEU A 103 12.64 2.92 12.89
CA LEU A 103 11.24 2.98 13.33
C LEU A 103 11.14 3.27 14.82
N GLU A 104 11.91 2.57 15.65
CA GLU A 104 12.00 2.82 17.10
C GLU A 104 12.41 4.27 17.40
N THR A 105 13.48 4.74 16.74
CA THR A 105 13.99 6.12 16.92
C THR A 105 12.99 7.17 16.43
N SER A 106 12.17 6.87 15.41
CA SER A 106 11.19 7.80 14.86
C SER A 106 10.05 8.14 15.83
N GLY A 107 9.79 7.27 16.81
CA GLY A 107 8.65 7.37 17.73
C GLY A 107 7.28 7.16 17.10
N LEU A 108 7.19 6.85 15.80
CA LEU A 108 5.94 6.62 15.10
C LEU A 108 5.32 5.28 15.49
N GLU A 109 3.99 5.16 15.44
CA GLU A 109 3.29 3.88 15.62
C GLU A 109 3.68 2.91 14.48
N HIS A 110 4.30 1.78 14.80
CA HIS A 110 4.76 0.80 13.81
C HIS A 110 4.61 -0.64 14.30
N LEU A 111 4.42 -1.58 13.36
CA LEU A 111 4.24 -3.00 13.64
C LEU A 111 4.88 -3.85 12.53
N CYS A 112 5.66 -4.86 12.91
CA CYS A 112 6.16 -5.88 11.97
C CYS A 112 5.01 -6.74 11.46
N LEU A 113 4.94 -7.08 10.16
CA LEU A 113 3.89 -7.98 9.66
C LEU A 113 4.15 -9.45 10.05
N PHE A 114 5.38 -9.83 10.37
CA PHE A 114 5.67 -11.11 11.01
C PHE A 114 5.30 -11.07 12.51
N ILE A 115 5.08 -12.24 13.12
CA ILE A 115 4.75 -12.41 14.54
C ILE A 115 5.54 -13.58 15.13
N GLY A 116 5.68 -13.58 16.46
CA GLY A 116 6.29 -14.68 17.21
C GLY A 116 7.75 -14.90 16.79
N GLU A 117 8.16 -16.16 16.72
CA GLU A 117 9.50 -16.58 16.31
C GLU A 117 9.96 -15.96 14.98
N ALA A 118 9.07 -15.91 13.97
CA ALA A 118 9.39 -15.28 12.69
C ALA A 118 9.67 -13.77 12.80
N GLN A 119 9.05 -13.07 13.75
CA GLN A 119 9.38 -11.67 14.01
C GLN A 119 10.74 -11.55 14.69
N GLU A 120 11.02 -12.40 15.68
CA GLU A 120 12.29 -12.38 16.42
C GLU A 120 13.47 -12.63 15.49
N GLU A 121 13.36 -13.63 14.61
CA GLU A 121 14.43 -14.03 13.71
C GLU A 121 14.55 -13.17 12.45
N LEU A 122 13.42 -12.74 11.87
CA LEU A 122 13.39 -12.13 10.53
C LEU A 122 12.96 -10.67 10.51
N SER A 123 12.82 -10.01 11.67
CA SER A 123 12.47 -8.58 11.78
C SER A 123 13.29 -7.66 10.86
N HIS A 124 14.58 -7.93 10.73
CA HIS A 124 15.54 -7.16 9.93
C HIS A 124 15.40 -7.35 8.41
N VAL A 125 14.55 -8.29 7.96
CA VAL A 125 14.20 -8.51 6.54
C VAL A 125 12.68 -8.59 6.32
N ALA A 126 11.89 -8.25 7.35
CA ALA A 126 10.45 -8.30 7.31
C ALA A 126 9.86 -7.00 6.76
N PRO A 127 8.64 -7.05 6.20
CA PRO A 127 7.85 -5.86 5.98
C PRO A 127 7.28 -5.32 7.30
N TRP A 128 7.31 -4.00 7.46
CA TRP A 128 6.80 -3.24 8.60
C TRP A 128 5.73 -2.27 8.14
N ILE A 129 4.61 -2.19 8.85
CA ILE A 129 3.67 -1.09 8.69
C ILE A 129 4.01 0.01 9.68
N VAL A 130 4.00 1.26 9.25
CA VAL A 130 4.22 2.45 10.07
C VAL A 130 3.17 3.50 9.76
N ARG A 131 2.63 4.16 10.78
CA ARG A 131 1.76 5.34 10.65
C ARG A 131 2.63 6.58 10.50
N LEU A 132 2.48 7.27 9.39
CA LEU A 132 3.26 8.47 9.07
C LEU A 132 2.59 9.72 9.63
N GLU A 133 3.41 10.69 10.02
CA GLU A 133 2.97 11.98 10.55
C GLU A 133 3.68 13.12 9.84
N THR A 134 3.00 14.26 9.68
CA THR A 134 3.64 15.48 9.22
C THR A 134 4.62 16.00 10.27
N GLY A 135 5.73 16.56 9.83
CA GLY A 135 6.84 17.02 10.69
C GLY A 135 7.87 15.93 11.03
N ASN A 136 7.49 14.64 10.97
CA ASN A 136 8.40 13.55 11.34
C ASN A 136 9.57 13.39 10.33
N ALA A 137 10.76 13.10 10.86
CA ALA A 137 11.96 12.92 10.05
C ALA A 137 11.91 11.70 9.15
N LEU A 138 11.41 10.56 9.65
CA LEU A 138 11.28 9.34 8.85
C LEU A 138 10.32 9.56 7.68
N THR A 139 9.19 10.24 7.90
CA THR A 139 8.27 10.61 6.83
C THR A 139 8.98 11.41 5.75
N ARG A 140 9.70 12.47 6.11
CA ARG A 140 10.49 13.26 5.16
C ARG A 140 11.54 12.44 4.42
N HIS A 141 12.24 11.56 5.12
CA HIS A 141 13.26 10.66 4.57
C HIS A 141 12.72 9.76 3.45
N LEU A 142 11.48 9.25 3.59
CA LEU A 142 10.81 8.46 2.56
C LEU A 142 10.61 9.22 1.25
N PHE A 143 10.50 10.55 1.31
CA PHE A 143 10.30 11.41 0.14
C PHE A 143 11.54 12.23 -0.24
N THR A 144 12.69 11.99 0.39
CA THR A 144 13.91 12.72 0.10
C THR A 144 14.81 11.91 -0.83
N LYS A 145 15.19 12.52 -1.96
CA LYS A 145 16.16 11.99 -2.92
C LYS A 145 17.59 12.19 -2.44
N GLY A 146 18.47 11.25 -2.78
CA GLY A 146 19.91 11.40 -2.60
C GLY A 146 20.59 10.14 -2.07
N ASN A 147 21.90 10.26 -1.82
CA ASN A 147 22.78 9.12 -1.55
C ASN A 147 22.99 8.84 -0.06
N ALA A 148 22.49 9.70 0.83
CA ALA A 148 22.67 9.46 2.27
C ALA A 148 21.84 8.25 2.71
N PRO A 149 22.28 7.47 3.72
CA PRO A 149 21.58 6.27 4.16
C PRO A 149 20.10 6.47 4.52
N TRP A 150 19.77 7.65 5.06
CA TRP A 150 18.42 8.07 5.44
C TRP A 150 17.62 8.74 4.31
N GLN A 151 18.19 8.95 3.13
CA GLN A 151 17.44 9.41 1.95
C GLN A 151 16.89 8.17 1.24
N LEU A 152 15.60 7.93 1.43
CA LEU A 152 15.00 6.65 1.09
C LEU A 152 14.23 6.68 -0.22
N TRP A 153 14.05 7.84 -0.86
CA TRP A 153 13.27 7.92 -2.09
C TRP A 153 13.81 6.97 -3.16
N ASP A 154 15.08 7.07 -3.54
CA ASP A 154 15.61 6.24 -4.65
C ASP A 154 15.68 4.74 -4.32
N LYS A 155 15.60 4.37 -3.04
CA LYS A 155 15.63 2.96 -2.59
C LYS A 155 14.31 2.23 -2.82
N ARG A 156 13.20 2.94 -3.08
CA ARG A 156 11.85 2.37 -3.24
C ARG A 156 11.49 1.41 -2.10
N PRO A 157 11.45 1.90 -0.85
CA PRO A 157 11.39 1.05 0.34
C PRO A 157 10.04 0.34 0.54
N GLY A 158 9.03 0.63 -0.29
CA GLY A 158 7.73 -0.03 -0.28
C GLY A 158 6.63 0.85 -0.86
N MET A 159 5.46 0.86 -0.20
CA MET A 159 4.25 1.55 -0.66
C MET A 159 3.65 2.45 0.43
N PHE A 160 2.82 3.42 0.03
CA PHE A 160 2.04 4.25 0.94
C PHE A 160 0.56 3.89 0.89
N LEU A 161 -0.14 4.16 1.99
CA LEU A 161 -1.53 3.76 2.18
C LEU A 161 -2.29 4.86 2.90
N ARG A 162 -3.58 4.98 2.60
CA ARG A 162 -4.52 5.84 3.32
C ARG A 162 -5.72 5.01 3.75
N ALA A 163 -6.04 5.04 5.03
CA ALA A 163 -7.17 4.29 5.59
C ALA A 163 -7.66 4.93 6.90
N ARG A 164 -8.95 4.79 7.21
CA ARG A 164 -9.51 5.17 8.52
C ARG A 164 -9.32 4.09 9.59
N ALA A 165 -8.74 2.95 9.21
CA ALA A 165 -8.43 1.86 10.12
C ALA A 165 -7.13 2.11 10.89
N SER A 166 -7.04 1.56 12.09
CA SER A 166 -5.83 1.62 12.92
C SER A 166 -4.67 0.83 12.32
N CYS A 167 -3.44 1.13 12.77
CA CYS A 167 -2.24 0.40 12.34
C CYS A 167 -2.36 -1.11 12.61
N SER A 168 -2.94 -1.48 13.75
CA SER A 168 -3.21 -2.87 14.14
C SER A 168 -4.22 -3.57 13.20
N GLU A 169 -5.29 -2.90 12.80
CA GLU A 169 -6.27 -3.44 11.85
C GLU A 169 -5.68 -3.64 10.47
N MET A 170 -4.90 -2.66 9.99
CA MET A 170 -4.16 -2.75 8.72
C MET A 170 -3.16 -3.91 8.76
N ARG A 171 -2.37 -4.05 9.83
CA ARG A 171 -1.47 -5.18 10.03
C ARG A 171 -2.22 -6.52 10.00
N LYS A 172 -3.34 -6.62 10.71
CA LYS A 172 -4.17 -7.84 10.75
C LYS A 172 -4.70 -8.20 9.36
N HIS A 173 -5.06 -7.21 8.55
CA HIS A 173 -5.44 -7.41 7.17
C HIS A 173 -4.28 -7.94 6.32
N PHE A 174 -3.16 -7.22 6.29
CA PHE A 174 -2.02 -7.59 5.45
C PHE A 174 -1.48 -8.98 5.72
N ARG A 175 -1.47 -9.42 6.99
CA ARG A 175 -1.07 -10.79 7.35
C ARG A 175 -1.93 -11.89 6.70
N LYS A 176 -3.19 -11.61 6.35
CA LYS A 176 -4.07 -12.56 5.67
C LYS A 176 -3.79 -12.70 4.17
N ILE A 177 -3.10 -11.73 3.58
CA ILE A 177 -2.74 -11.73 2.15
C ILE A 177 -1.23 -11.92 1.93
N LEU A 178 -0.44 -11.84 3.01
CA LEU A 178 1.02 -11.99 3.00
C LEU A 178 1.49 -13.39 2.59
N LYS A 179 0.70 -14.43 2.86
CA LYS A 179 0.99 -15.81 2.46
C LYS A 179 -0.06 -16.29 1.48
N VAL A 180 0.40 -16.81 0.35
CA VAL A 180 -0.43 -17.32 -0.74
C VAL A 180 0.01 -18.74 -1.07
N GLN A 181 -0.93 -19.56 -1.50
CA GLN A 181 -0.66 -20.94 -1.89
C GLN A 181 -0.77 -21.04 -3.40
N ASN A 182 0.16 -21.75 -4.05
CA ASN A 182 0.04 -22.03 -5.48
C ASN A 182 -0.82 -23.28 -5.73
N ASP A 183 -1.06 -23.58 -7.00
CA ASP A 183 -1.86 -24.74 -7.45
C ASP A 183 -1.35 -26.09 -6.94
N ASN A 184 -0.05 -26.17 -6.63
CA ASN A 184 0.59 -27.39 -6.09
C ASN A 184 0.55 -27.45 -4.56
N GLY A 185 -0.15 -26.53 -3.90
CA GLY A 185 -0.24 -26.48 -2.45
C GLY A 185 1.00 -25.90 -1.75
N LYS A 186 1.97 -25.33 -2.47
CA LYS A 186 3.18 -24.72 -1.90
C LYS A 186 2.91 -23.28 -1.48
N TRP A 187 3.32 -22.94 -0.26
CA TRP A 187 3.20 -21.59 0.29
C TRP A 187 4.32 -20.66 -0.19
N PHE A 188 3.94 -19.43 -0.52
CA PHE A 188 4.81 -18.33 -0.90
C PHE A 188 4.47 -17.06 -0.14
N TYR A 189 5.44 -16.18 0.02
CA TYR A 189 5.20 -14.83 0.50
C TYR A 189 4.82 -13.92 -0.67
N PHE A 190 3.64 -13.32 -0.62
CA PHE A 190 3.22 -12.31 -1.57
C PHE A 190 3.76 -10.95 -1.12
N ARG A 191 4.83 -10.49 -1.79
CA ARG A 191 5.49 -9.19 -1.56
C ARG A 191 4.66 -8.04 -2.15
N PHE A 192 3.43 -7.89 -1.66
CA PHE A 192 2.45 -6.94 -2.21
C PHE A 192 2.90 -5.47 -2.14
N TRP A 193 3.84 -5.15 -1.25
CA TRP A 193 4.40 -3.81 -1.06
C TRP A 193 5.42 -3.39 -2.12
N GLU A 194 5.82 -4.30 -3.02
CA GLU A 194 6.79 -4.01 -4.07
C GLU A 194 6.11 -3.48 -5.32
N GLY A 195 6.46 -2.24 -5.67
CA GLY A 195 5.95 -1.58 -6.88
C GLY A 195 4.44 -1.68 -6.99
N THR A 196 3.94 -2.07 -8.17
CA THR A 196 2.51 -2.21 -8.45
C THR A 196 1.97 -3.63 -8.18
N ALA A 197 2.69 -4.50 -7.47
CA ALA A 197 2.30 -5.91 -7.29
C ALA A 197 0.88 -6.09 -6.74
N LEU A 198 0.49 -5.31 -5.72
CA LEU A 198 -0.87 -5.33 -5.18
C LEU A 198 -1.92 -4.95 -6.24
N LEU A 199 -1.66 -3.91 -7.03
CA LEU A 199 -2.57 -3.46 -8.08
C LEU A 199 -2.71 -4.53 -9.17
N THR A 200 -1.59 -5.04 -9.68
CA THR A 200 -1.59 -6.07 -10.73
C THR A 200 -2.35 -7.33 -10.32
N VAL A 201 -2.15 -7.80 -9.07
CA VAL A 201 -2.91 -8.95 -8.56
C VAL A 201 -4.39 -8.62 -8.39
N ALA A 202 -4.73 -7.41 -7.93
CA ALA A 202 -6.13 -7.03 -7.78
C ALA A 202 -6.84 -6.94 -9.13
N GLU A 203 -6.23 -6.33 -10.15
CA GLU A 203 -6.81 -6.25 -11.49
C GLU A 203 -7.08 -7.62 -12.11
N ALA A 204 -6.22 -8.61 -11.83
CA ALA A 204 -6.39 -9.99 -12.29
C ALA A 204 -7.37 -10.82 -11.44
N ALA A 205 -7.69 -10.38 -10.22
CA ALA A 205 -8.54 -11.12 -9.30
C ALA A 205 -10.03 -10.98 -9.62
N ALA A 206 -10.83 -11.97 -9.22
CA ALA A 206 -12.29 -11.85 -9.27
C ALA A 206 -12.78 -10.67 -8.39
N GLN A 207 -13.91 -10.04 -8.75
CA GLN A 207 -14.44 -8.85 -8.03
C GLN A 207 -14.57 -9.06 -6.51
N LYS A 208 -15.00 -10.24 -6.07
CA LYS A 208 -15.11 -10.58 -4.64
C LYS A 208 -13.75 -10.50 -3.92
N ASP A 209 -12.68 -10.86 -4.62
CA ASP A 209 -11.32 -10.92 -4.11
C ASP A 209 -10.62 -9.56 -4.21
N GLN A 210 -10.95 -8.75 -5.23
CA GLN A 210 -10.59 -7.34 -5.30
C GLN A 210 -11.04 -6.58 -4.06
N ALA A 211 -12.32 -6.73 -3.72
CA ALA A 211 -12.89 -6.11 -2.53
C ALA A 211 -12.17 -6.58 -1.27
N ARG A 212 -11.80 -7.87 -1.18
CA ARG A 212 -11.03 -8.44 -0.07
C ARG A 212 -9.63 -7.84 0.02
N LEU A 213 -8.91 -7.66 -1.08
CA LEU A 213 -7.54 -7.13 -1.10
C LEU A 213 -7.45 -5.70 -0.57
N TYR A 214 -8.46 -4.85 -0.86
CA TYR A 214 -8.53 -3.44 -0.45
C TYR A 214 -9.32 -3.19 0.85
N ARG A 215 -9.57 -4.23 1.67
CA ARG A 215 -10.09 -4.03 3.04
C ARG A 215 -8.97 -3.74 4.04
N PRO A 216 -9.26 -3.13 5.20
CA PRO A 216 -10.38 -2.19 5.37
C PRO A 216 -10.23 -1.06 4.33
N GLY A 217 -11.35 -0.44 3.92
CA GLY A 217 -11.38 0.50 2.79
C GLY A 217 -10.14 1.41 2.77
N MET A 218 -9.24 1.12 1.84
CA MET A 218 -7.93 1.77 1.76
C MET A 218 -7.66 2.26 0.35
N ILE A 219 -6.83 3.30 0.28
CA ILE A 219 -6.23 3.79 -0.94
C ILE A 219 -4.75 3.42 -0.88
N ALA A 220 -4.24 2.76 -1.91
CA ALA A 220 -2.83 2.41 -2.03
C ALA A 220 -2.13 3.35 -3.01
N TYR A 221 -0.88 3.68 -2.72
CA TYR A 221 -0.01 4.48 -3.56
C TYR A 221 1.28 3.69 -3.77
N ALA A 222 1.46 3.21 -5.00
CA ALA A 222 2.57 2.37 -5.41
C ALA A 222 3.45 3.11 -6.40
N ARG A 223 4.77 2.96 -6.28
CA ARG A 223 5.68 3.50 -7.30
C ARG A 223 5.75 2.56 -8.49
N GLN A 224 5.68 3.13 -9.68
CA GLN A 224 5.89 2.42 -10.93
C GLN A 224 7.04 3.10 -11.69
N SER A 225 7.96 2.29 -12.20
CA SER A 225 9.00 2.79 -13.10
C SER A 225 8.38 3.05 -14.46
N SER A 226 8.50 4.26 -14.99
CA SER A 226 8.14 4.61 -16.37
C SER A 226 9.39 5.04 -17.13
N PRO A 227 9.47 4.89 -18.47
CA PRO A 227 10.57 5.42 -19.28
C PRO A 227 10.85 6.92 -19.05
N ASP A 228 9.81 7.69 -18.75
CA ASP A 228 9.88 9.15 -18.55
C ASP A 228 10.17 9.55 -17.09
N GLY A 229 10.37 8.58 -16.19
CA GLY A 229 10.63 8.79 -14.77
C GLY A 229 9.71 7.95 -13.87
N ASP A 230 9.99 7.94 -12.56
CA ASP A 230 9.14 7.24 -11.61
C ASP A 230 7.80 7.97 -11.44
N VAL A 231 6.70 7.21 -11.53
CA VAL A 231 5.35 7.70 -11.27
C VAL A 231 4.79 7.07 -9.99
N LEU A 232 3.78 7.70 -9.39
CA LEU A 232 3.02 7.12 -8.30
C LEU A 232 1.63 6.77 -8.80
N VAL A 233 1.27 5.50 -8.69
CA VAL A 233 -0.04 4.99 -9.05
C VAL A 233 -0.88 4.89 -7.77
N LYS A 234 -1.93 5.69 -7.72
CA LYS A 234 -2.98 5.62 -6.70
C LYS A 234 -4.00 4.59 -7.15
N SER A 235 -4.41 3.69 -6.26
CA SER A 235 -5.45 2.71 -6.53
C SER A 235 -6.38 2.54 -5.33
N TRP A 236 -7.66 2.31 -5.61
CA TRP A 236 -8.68 2.12 -4.59
C TRP A 236 -9.84 1.28 -5.13
N LEU A 237 -10.64 0.74 -4.23
CA LEU A 237 -11.87 0.06 -4.60
C LEU A 237 -12.98 1.10 -4.89
N GLY A 238 -13.51 1.11 -6.11
CA GLY A 238 -14.68 1.89 -6.49
C GLY A 238 -15.96 1.37 -5.84
N ASP A 239 -17.01 2.19 -5.82
CA ASP A 239 -18.34 1.74 -5.37
C ASP A 239 -18.92 0.80 -6.45
N PRO A 240 -19.19 -0.48 -6.13
CA PRO A 240 -19.79 -1.40 -7.09
C PRO A 240 -21.16 -0.94 -7.61
N ARG A 241 -21.85 -0.01 -6.93
CA ARG A 241 -23.12 0.59 -7.38
C ARG A 241 -22.94 1.69 -8.42
N CYS A 242 -21.72 2.18 -8.63
CA CYS A 242 -21.37 3.19 -9.62
C CYS A 242 -20.58 2.61 -10.81
N ALA A 243 -20.43 1.28 -10.88
CA ALA A 243 -19.86 0.65 -12.07
C ALA A 243 -20.74 0.97 -13.30
N PRO A 244 -20.16 1.40 -14.43
CA PRO A 244 -20.95 1.59 -15.64
C PRO A 244 -21.56 0.24 -16.03
N THR A 245 -22.89 0.20 -16.14
CA THR A 245 -23.61 -0.94 -16.70
C THR A 245 -23.08 -1.18 -18.12
N PRO A 246 -22.77 -2.44 -18.51
CA PRO A 246 -22.23 -2.75 -19.83
C PRO A 246 -23.15 -2.29 -20.98
#